data_AF-A0A938Y7R5-F1
#
_entry.id   AF-A0A938Y7R5-F1
#
_cell.length_a   1.000
_cell.length_b   1.000
_cell.length_c   1.000
_cell.angle_alpha   90.00
_cell.angle_beta   90.00
_cell.angle_gamma   90.00
#
_symmetry.space_group_name_H-M   'P 1'
#
loop_
_entity.id
_entity.type
_entity.pdbx_description
1 polymer ?
#
loop_
_entity_poly.entity_id
_entity_poly.type
_entity_poly.pdbx_seq_one_letter_code
_entity_poly.pdbx_strand_id
1 'polypeptide(L)'
;MASAKSVVRVLDHGTEVETGVRRPIRLTPDGYAGVAYAGSVYPLQSDDVIDLAGPSWELADCDRFLFAGADVPYAPSADEPLDAVGFDVEWHLETNRYGHYVVFNASERTASRVVTALEAADLSVQRWDVSHRPAEDGNFYDWFARLRFKGSRAEALTLIGAVITPPSVPAPTVPAIDPTAARLADAEARIEELLNELYIATRKGEAAERELSLLRRDPANARANEQRYRESLALAERRHADLQEQLVSIRQGLGGMADAAELVKSLADAEELRELALAENSLLLERVRAADANASENAARADDLAGQVDALLGRLAELDALETERLRAATAQRPRRGGVVEFLPQAFGRLVFVLDSVDVIANLESPAATMRALMDIDSGRLVGKDLEGMRGWYAVTKLATGIAGSEGLGRIYYKPDGHRVLVNVHIKQDEKQQRRHIERLRSY
;
A
#
# COMPACT_ATOMS: atom_id res chain seq x y z
N MET A 1 14.31 4.97 0.48
CA MET A 1 14.47 5.75 -0.77
C MET A 1 14.74 7.21 -0.39
N ALA A 2 15.53 7.94 -1.16
CA ALA A 2 15.83 9.35 -0.87
C ALA A 2 14.69 10.26 -1.33
N SER A 3 14.34 11.29 -0.54
CA SER A 3 13.37 12.30 -0.94
C SER A 3 13.97 13.29 -1.94
N ALA A 4 13.14 13.77 -2.87
CA ALA A 4 13.46 14.89 -3.75
C ALA A 4 13.76 16.13 -2.91
N LYS A 5 14.72 16.93 -3.36
CA LYS A 5 15.12 18.16 -2.67
C LYS A 5 15.23 19.30 -3.67
N SER A 6 14.54 20.39 -3.39
CA SER A 6 14.58 21.63 -4.16
C SER A 6 15.35 22.71 -3.40
N VAL A 7 15.95 23.65 -4.12
CA VAL A 7 16.60 24.85 -3.55
C VAL A 7 15.58 25.96 -3.59
N VAL A 8 15.01 26.28 -2.43
CA VAL A 8 13.77 27.04 -2.36
C VAL A 8 14.04 28.52 -2.10
N ARG A 9 13.24 29.37 -2.74
CA ARG A 9 13.13 30.82 -2.48
C ARG A 9 11.86 31.09 -1.69
N VAL A 10 11.97 31.82 -0.58
CA VAL A 10 10.86 32.11 0.34
C VAL A 10 10.47 33.57 0.19
N LEU A 11 9.23 33.80 -0.24
CA LEU A 11 8.63 35.12 -0.34
C LEU A 11 7.66 35.35 0.81
N ASP A 12 7.65 36.56 1.37
CA ASP A 12 6.61 37.05 2.29
C ASP A 12 6.02 38.31 1.68
N HIS A 13 4.74 38.27 1.30
CA HIS A 13 4.05 39.37 0.62
C HIS A 13 4.85 39.92 -0.59
N GLY A 14 5.43 39.03 -1.40
CA GLY A 14 6.23 39.36 -2.58
C GLY A 14 7.65 39.87 -2.29
N THR A 15 8.06 39.95 -1.03
CA THR A 15 9.43 40.30 -0.63
C THR A 15 10.22 39.03 -0.35
N GLU A 16 11.41 38.88 -0.94
CA GLU A 16 12.26 37.71 -0.70
C GLU A 16 12.91 37.78 0.68
N VAL A 17 12.58 36.82 1.54
CA VAL A 17 13.01 36.75 2.94
C VAL A 17 14.17 35.76 3.12
N GLU A 18 14.20 34.69 2.32
CA GLU A 18 15.23 33.64 2.41
C GLU A 18 15.45 32.98 1.05
N THR A 19 16.72 32.71 0.69
CA THR A 19 17.10 32.13 -0.60
C THR A 19 18.15 31.05 -0.42
N GLY A 20 18.08 29.98 -1.22
CA GLY A 20 19.20 29.05 -1.38
C GLY A 20 19.25 27.89 -0.39
N VAL A 21 18.16 27.64 0.34
CA VAL A 21 18.09 26.53 1.29
C VAL A 21 17.49 25.30 0.63
N ARG A 22 18.27 24.20 0.65
CA ARG A 22 17.86 22.93 0.07
C ARG A 22 16.93 22.19 1.01
N ARG A 23 15.65 22.08 0.67
CA ARG A 23 14.63 21.47 1.52
C ARG A 23 14.00 20.23 0.85
N PRO A 24 13.64 19.20 1.63
CA PRO A 24 12.93 18.05 1.10
C PRO A 24 11.52 18.44 0.66
N ILE A 25 11.10 17.90 -0.49
CA ILE A 25 9.78 18.15 -1.07
C ILE A 25 8.78 17.15 -0.47
N ARG A 26 7.67 17.68 0.03
CA ARG A 26 6.50 16.95 0.53
C ARG A 26 5.36 17.05 -0.48
N LEU A 27 4.35 16.20 -0.35
CA LEU A 27 3.09 16.35 -1.06
C LEU A 27 2.07 16.98 -0.13
N THR A 28 1.40 18.03 -0.59
CA THR A 28 0.27 18.65 0.09
C THR A 28 -0.99 17.78 -0.07
N PRO A 29 -2.03 17.96 0.77
CA PRO A 29 -3.30 17.24 0.63
C PRO A 29 -3.92 17.38 -0.77
N ASP A 30 -3.68 18.53 -1.42
CA ASP A 30 -4.17 18.85 -2.76
C ASP A 30 -3.31 18.23 -3.88
N GLY A 31 -2.29 17.44 -3.51
CA GLY A 31 -1.43 16.70 -4.44
C GLY A 31 -0.27 17.49 -5.05
N TYR A 32 -0.05 18.74 -4.62
CA TYR A 32 1.05 19.57 -5.10
C TYR A 32 2.32 19.35 -4.29
N ALA A 33 3.46 19.71 -4.87
CA ALA A 33 4.72 19.80 -4.16
C ALA A 33 4.60 20.89 -3.10
N GLY A 34 5.10 20.60 -1.90
CA GLY A 34 5.11 21.51 -0.78
C GLY A 34 6.41 21.44 0.00
N VAL A 35 6.77 22.55 0.63
CA VAL A 35 8.01 22.66 1.41
C VAL A 35 7.69 23.15 2.81
N ALA A 36 8.29 22.49 3.79
CA ALA A 36 8.14 22.86 5.19
C ALA A 36 8.96 24.12 5.54
N TYR A 37 8.27 25.13 6.03
CA TYR A 37 8.82 26.40 6.51
C TYR A 37 8.11 26.84 7.80
N ALA A 38 8.87 27.21 8.83
CA ALA A 38 8.35 27.70 10.10
C ALA A 38 7.25 26.83 10.78
N GLY A 39 7.28 25.50 10.57
CA GLY A 39 6.31 24.57 11.18
C GLY A 39 5.09 24.25 10.32
N SER A 40 4.90 24.95 9.20
CA SER A 40 3.84 24.69 8.21
C SER A 40 4.42 24.26 6.87
N VAL A 41 3.61 23.64 6.02
CA VAL A 41 3.97 23.30 4.64
C VAL A 41 3.31 24.28 3.70
N TYR A 42 4.12 24.93 2.86
CA TYR A 42 3.66 25.87 1.85
C TYR A 42 3.77 25.23 0.47
N PRO A 43 2.83 25.52 -0.45
CA PRO A 43 2.86 24.99 -1.80
C PRO A 43 4.07 25.54 -2.55
N LEU A 44 4.76 24.66 -3.26
CA LEU A 44 5.91 24.98 -4.10
C LEU A 44 5.40 25.40 -5.49
N GLN A 45 5.64 26.64 -5.86
CA GLN A 45 5.33 27.22 -7.16
C GLN A 45 6.48 27.01 -8.14
N SER A 46 6.23 27.28 -9.42
CA SER A 46 7.27 27.29 -10.47
C SER A 46 8.47 28.16 -10.05
N ASP A 47 9.66 27.80 -10.51
CA ASP A 47 10.94 28.39 -10.10
C ASP A 47 11.32 28.15 -8.63
N ASP A 48 10.79 27.09 -8.02
CA ASP A 48 11.10 26.65 -6.65
C ASP A 48 10.80 27.71 -5.58
N VAL A 49 9.68 28.41 -5.74
CA VAL A 49 9.25 29.49 -4.86
C VAL A 49 8.16 29.02 -3.89
N ILE A 50 8.22 29.45 -2.63
CA ILE A 50 7.08 29.37 -1.70
C ILE A 50 6.68 30.79 -1.26
N ASP A 51 5.38 31.04 -1.18
CA ASP A 51 4.81 32.29 -0.69
C ASP A 51 4.16 32.08 0.68
N LEU A 52 4.67 32.79 1.70
CA LEU A 52 4.17 32.72 3.07
C LEU A 52 2.81 33.42 3.25
N ALA A 53 2.43 34.30 2.32
CA ALA A 53 1.11 34.93 2.32
C ALA A 53 0.01 34.02 1.75
N GLY A 54 0.40 32.89 1.14
CA GLY A 54 -0.49 31.92 0.51
C GLY A 54 -1.09 30.88 1.48
N PRO A 55 -1.87 29.93 0.93
CA PRO A 55 -2.39 28.82 1.73
C PRO A 55 -1.24 27.97 2.29
N SER A 56 -1.45 27.41 3.48
CA SER A 56 -0.49 26.51 4.12
C SER A 56 -1.21 25.38 4.84
N TRP A 57 -0.49 24.28 5.04
CA TRP A 57 -0.98 23.08 5.73
C TRP A 57 -0.14 22.76 6.95
N GLU A 58 -0.72 22.04 7.90
CA GLU A 58 0.04 21.52 9.03
C GLU A 58 1.01 20.43 8.58
N LEU A 59 2.14 20.32 9.28
CA LEU A 59 3.17 19.33 8.95
C LEU A 59 2.67 17.88 9.03
N ALA A 60 1.66 17.63 9.87
CA ALA A 60 1.03 16.33 10.07
C ALA A 60 0.20 15.89 8.86
N ASP A 61 -0.40 16.85 8.13
CA ASP A 61 -1.24 16.59 6.96
C ASP A 61 -0.41 16.37 5.68
N CYS A 62 0.90 16.64 5.76
CA CYS A 62 1.86 16.56 4.65
C CYS A 62 2.99 15.56 4.97
N ASP A 63 2.65 14.36 5.44
CA ASP A 63 3.61 13.32 5.87
C ASP A 63 4.31 12.59 4.70
N ARG A 64 3.76 12.73 3.48
CA ARG A 64 4.28 12.14 2.24
C ARG A 64 5.43 12.96 1.65
N PHE A 65 6.50 12.29 1.24
CA PHE A 65 7.63 12.90 0.55
C PHE A 65 7.63 12.53 -0.94
N LEU A 66 7.98 13.49 -1.79
CA LEU A 66 8.24 13.21 -3.20
C LEU A 66 9.56 12.45 -3.33
N PHE A 67 9.61 11.39 -4.13
CA PHE A 67 10.82 10.59 -4.33
C PHE A 67 11.84 11.30 -5.23
N ALA A 68 13.13 11.09 -4.95
CA ALA A 68 14.19 11.64 -5.78
C ALA A 68 14.11 11.11 -7.23
N GLY A 69 14.02 12.02 -8.20
CA GLY A 69 13.90 11.70 -9.64
C GLY A 69 12.47 11.74 -10.18
N ALA A 70 11.45 11.91 -9.33
CA ALA A 70 10.08 12.16 -9.77
C ALA A 70 9.92 13.62 -10.24
N ASP A 71 9.03 13.84 -11.20
CA ASP A 71 8.63 15.18 -11.64
C ASP A 71 7.98 15.94 -10.49
N VAL A 72 8.29 17.24 -10.35
CA VAL A 72 7.81 18.08 -9.26
C VAL A 72 6.44 18.68 -9.64
N PRO A 73 5.34 18.32 -8.96
CA PRO A 73 4.02 18.87 -9.27
C PRO A 73 3.87 20.27 -8.65
N TYR A 74 4.35 21.30 -9.35
CA TYR A 74 4.24 22.69 -8.87
C TYR A 74 2.78 23.14 -8.73
N ALA A 75 2.51 23.91 -7.68
CA ALA A 75 1.24 24.57 -7.47
C ALA A 75 1.08 25.78 -8.41
N PRO A 76 -0.13 26.04 -8.92
CA PRO A 76 -0.40 27.18 -9.78
C PRO A 76 -0.17 28.50 -9.03
N SER A 77 0.36 29.49 -9.73
CA SER A 77 0.57 30.85 -9.19
C SER A 77 -0.79 31.53 -9.03
N ALA A 78 -1.00 32.30 -7.95
CA ALA A 78 -2.26 33.04 -7.75
C ALA A 78 -2.56 34.07 -8.86
N ASP A 79 -1.55 34.44 -9.65
CA ASP A 79 -1.63 35.40 -10.76
C ASP A 79 -1.75 34.74 -12.15
N GLU A 80 -1.80 33.41 -12.26
CA GLU A 80 -2.08 32.77 -13.55
C GLU A 80 -3.59 32.74 -13.82
N PRO A 81 -4.08 33.40 -14.90
CA PRO A 81 -5.46 33.23 -15.30
C PRO A 81 -5.67 31.75 -15.64
N LEU A 82 -6.70 31.14 -15.06
CA LEU A 82 -7.19 29.82 -15.46
C LEU A 82 -7.48 29.86 -16.97
N ASP A 83 -6.52 29.41 -17.77
CA ASP A 83 -6.72 29.22 -19.19
C ASP A 83 -7.99 28.37 -19.35
N ALA A 84 -8.88 28.82 -20.24
CA ALA A 84 -10.16 28.20 -20.55
C ALA A 84 -9.94 26.84 -21.24
N VAL A 85 -9.40 25.88 -20.50
CA VAL A 85 -9.27 24.48 -20.90
C VAL A 85 -10.63 23.87 -20.66
N GLY A 86 -11.35 23.58 -21.75
CA GLY A 86 -12.56 22.77 -21.68
C GLY A 86 -12.31 21.47 -20.93
N PHE A 87 -13.30 21.03 -20.19
CA PHE A 87 -13.26 19.74 -19.50
C PHE A 87 -13.77 18.66 -20.46
N ASP A 88 -12.90 17.72 -20.82
CA ASP A 88 -13.32 16.52 -21.55
C ASP A 88 -13.91 15.51 -20.56
N VAL A 89 -15.13 15.81 -20.09
CA VAL A 89 -15.88 14.99 -19.14
C VAL A 89 -17.25 14.66 -19.69
N GLU A 90 -17.68 13.41 -19.51
CA GLU A 90 -19.06 13.02 -19.79
C GLU A 90 -19.96 13.58 -18.69
N TRP A 91 -21.03 14.29 -19.06
CA TRP A 91 -21.92 14.95 -18.12
C TRP A 91 -23.38 14.93 -18.55
N HIS A 92 -24.29 15.08 -17.58
CA HIS A 92 -25.72 15.20 -17.80
C HIS A 92 -26.33 16.27 -16.89
N LEU A 93 -27.38 16.96 -17.36
CA LEU A 93 -28.16 17.91 -16.57
C LEU A 93 -29.55 17.36 -16.26
N GLU A 94 -29.75 17.03 -14.98
CA GLU A 94 -31.06 16.71 -14.44
C GLU A 94 -31.75 17.98 -13.93
N THR A 95 -33.05 18.10 -14.17
CA THR A 95 -33.85 19.19 -13.62
C THR A 95 -35.08 18.62 -12.95
N ASN A 96 -35.21 18.83 -11.65
CA ASN A 96 -36.35 18.36 -10.88
C ASN A 96 -36.97 19.51 -10.05
N ARG A 97 -38.01 19.20 -9.25
CA ARG A 97 -38.69 20.19 -8.40
C ARG A 97 -37.78 20.88 -7.37
N TYR A 98 -36.57 20.37 -7.15
CA TYR A 98 -35.59 20.87 -6.20
C TYR A 98 -34.44 21.67 -6.86
N GLY A 99 -34.41 21.78 -8.19
CA GLY A 99 -33.44 22.57 -8.94
C GLY A 99 -32.69 21.77 -10.00
N HIS A 100 -31.55 22.33 -10.42
CA HIS A 100 -30.68 21.76 -11.45
C HIS A 100 -29.53 21.00 -10.82
N TYR A 101 -29.27 19.80 -11.33
CA TYR A 101 -28.14 18.95 -10.92
C TYR A 101 -27.31 18.64 -12.16
N VAL A 102 -26.02 18.94 -12.08
CA VAL A 102 -25.02 18.50 -13.06
C VAL A 102 -24.40 17.23 -12.51
N VAL A 103 -24.48 16.14 -13.24
CA VAL A 103 -23.80 14.88 -12.91
C VAL A 103 -22.72 14.63 -13.96
N PHE A 104 -21.54 14.15 -13.55
CA PHE A 104 -20.42 13.98 -14.46
C PHE A 104 -19.38 12.95 -13.98
N ASN A 105 -18.63 12.38 -14.92
CA ASN A 105 -17.54 11.44 -14.67
C ASN A 105 -16.20 12.18 -14.68
N ALA A 106 -15.45 12.07 -13.58
CA ALA A 106 -14.20 12.79 -13.40
C ALA A 106 -13.40 12.22 -12.23
N SER A 107 -12.07 12.39 -12.26
CA SER A 107 -11.28 12.27 -11.04
C SER A 107 -11.66 13.39 -10.06
N GLU A 108 -11.46 13.19 -8.75
CA GLU A 108 -11.75 14.20 -7.72
C GLU A 108 -11.09 15.56 -8.02
N ARG A 109 -9.85 15.54 -8.52
CA ARG A 109 -9.12 16.73 -8.99
C ARG A 109 -9.86 17.45 -10.11
N THR A 110 -10.33 16.72 -11.11
CA THR A 110 -11.08 17.31 -12.23
C THR A 110 -12.46 17.78 -11.77
N ALA A 111 -13.12 17.07 -10.85
CA ALA A 111 -14.40 17.46 -10.28
C ALA A 111 -14.33 18.80 -9.53
N SER A 112 -13.31 18.98 -8.69
CA SER A 112 -13.07 20.25 -7.99
C SER A 112 -12.83 21.42 -8.96
N ARG A 113 -12.11 21.18 -10.06
CA ARG A 113 -11.88 22.19 -11.11
C ARG A 113 -13.15 22.52 -11.89
N VAL A 114 -13.97 21.50 -12.24
CA VAL A 114 -15.27 21.70 -12.89
C VAL A 114 -16.19 22.54 -12.01
N VAL A 115 -16.27 22.25 -10.71
CA VAL A 115 -17.07 23.02 -9.75
C VAL A 115 -16.61 24.47 -9.68
N THR A 116 -15.29 24.71 -9.53
CA THR A 116 -14.72 26.06 -9.55
C THR A 116 -15.07 26.81 -10.83
N ALA A 117 -15.01 26.15 -11.98
CA ALA A 117 -15.37 26.76 -13.26
C ALA A 117 -16.87 27.04 -13.41
N LEU A 118 -17.74 26.17 -12.87
CA LEU A 118 -19.19 26.42 -12.81
C LEU A 118 -19.52 27.62 -11.90
N GLU A 119 -18.81 27.77 -10.79
CA GLU A 119 -18.96 28.94 -9.92
C GLU A 119 -18.51 30.23 -10.61
N ALA A 120 -17.38 30.19 -11.32
CA ALA A 120 -16.88 31.33 -12.12
C ALA A 120 -17.82 31.73 -13.26
N ALA A 121 -18.67 30.81 -13.73
CA ALA A 121 -19.67 31.04 -14.77
C ALA A 121 -21.06 31.44 -14.24
N ASP A 122 -21.13 31.99 -13.02
CA ASP A 122 -22.36 32.45 -12.35
C ASP A 122 -23.44 31.37 -12.12
N LEU A 123 -23.11 30.08 -12.26
CA LEU A 123 -24.06 29.00 -11.99
C LEU A 123 -24.22 28.70 -10.49
N SER A 124 -23.26 29.16 -9.67
CA SER A 124 -23.22 29.06 -8.20
C SER A 124 -23.54 27.66 -7.66
N VAL A 125 -22.53 26.90 -7.25
CA VAL A 125 -22.73 25.52 -6.75
C VAL A 125 -23.20 25.55 -5.29
N GLN A 126 -24.35 24.93 -5.01
CA GLN A 126 -24.88 24.82 -3.64
C GLN A 126 -24.15 23.76 -2.83
N ARG A 127 -23.88 22.63 -3.46
CA ARG A 127 -23.23 21.44 -2.91
C ARG A 127 -22.78 20.57 -4.07
N TRP A 128 -21.62 19.95 -3.94
CA TRP A 128 -21.17 18.87 -4.79
C TRP A 128 -20.68 17.71 -3.94
N ASP A 129 -20.81 16.48 -4.43
CA ASP A 129 -20.47 15.26 -3.71
C ASP A 129 -20.45 14.05 -4.66
N VAL A 130 -20.08 12.87 -4.17
CA VAL A 130 -20.14 11.60 -4.90
C VAL A 130 -21.58 11.23 -5.22
N SER A 131 -21.85 10.82 -6.46
CA SER A 131 -23.18 10.37 -6.86
C SER A 131 -23.38 8.87 -6.58
N HIS A 132 -24.39 8.55 -5.77
CA HIS A 132 -24.74 7.18 -5.39
C HIS A 132 -26.04 6.69 -6.04
N ARG A 133 -26.65 7.50 -6.91
CA ARG A 133 -27.93 7.18 -7.57
C ARG A 133 -27.79 7.28 -9.09
N PRO A 134 -28.57 6.51 -9.86
CA PRO A 134 -28.64 6.69 -11.30
C PRO A 134 -29.26 8.06 -11.61
N ALA A 135 -28.80 8.65 -12.71
CA ALA A 135 -29.33 9.88 -13.24
C ALA A 135 -30.63 9.66 -14.04
N GLU A 136 -31.28 10.73 -14.49
CA GLU A 136 -32.53 10.72 -15.27
C GLU A 136 -32.41 9.91 -16.57
N ASP A 137 -31.21 9.85 -17.15
CA ASP A 137 -30.89 9.06 -18.33
C ASP A 137 -30.59 7.57 -18.03
N GLY A 138 -30.59 7.18 -16.75
CA GLY A 138 -30.32 5.82 -16.29
C GLY A 138 -28.85 5.50 -16.05
N ASN A 139 -27.92 6.43 -16.30
CA ASN A 139 -26.50 6.22 -16.10
C ASN A 139 -26.05 6.50 -14.66
N PHE A 140 -24.97 5.86 -14.23
CA PHE A 140 -24.29 6.17 -12.97
C PHE A 140 -23.09 7.06 -13.27
N TYR A 141 -23.06 8.22 -12.63
CA TYR A 141 -21.96 9.16 -12.70
C TYR A 141 -21.16 9.14 -11.41
N ASP A 142 -19.89 9.56 -11.46
CA ASP A 142 -19.02 9.61 -10.28
C ASP A 142 -19.43 10.75 -9.32
N TRP A 143 -19.75 11.93 -9.88
CA TRP A 143 -20.00 13.15 -9.10
C TRP A 143 -21.33 13.80 -9.44
N PHE A 144 -21.88 14.56 -8.50
CA PHE A 144 -22.96 15.51 -8.76
C PHE A 144 -22.65 16.89 -8.17
N ALA A 145 -23.12 17.94 -8.85
CA ALA A 145 -23.12 19.32 -8.38
C ALA A 145 -24.55 19.88 -8.48
N ARG A 146 -25.11 20.31 -7.35
CA ARG A 146 -26.42 20.98 -7.29
C ARG A 146 -26.22 22.48 -7.48
N LEU A 147 -26.87 23.06 -8.48
CA LEU A 147 -26.75 24.48 -8.80
C LEU A 147 -27.77 25.33 -8.03
N ARG A 148 -27.39 26.55 -7.64
CA ARG A 148 -28.30 27.60 -7.12
C ARG A 148 -28.92 28.43 -8.24
N PHE A 149 -28.55 28.17 -9.49
CA PHE A 149 -29.11 28.81 -10.67
C PHE A 149 -30.64 28.67 -10.72
N LYS A 150 -31.34 29.77 -11.02
CA LYS A 150 -32.81 29.84 -11.05
C LYS A 150 -33.39 30.00 -12.46
N GLY A 151 -32.54 30.01 -13.49
CA GLY A 151 -32.98 30.16 -14.88
C GLY A 151 -33.61 28.89 -15.43
N SER A 152 -33.90 28.89 -16.74
CA SER A 152 -34.50 27.73 -17.39
C SER A 152 -33.50 26.57 -17.57
N ARG A 153 -33.99 25.34 -17.75
CA ARG A 153 -33.13 24.19 -18.08
C ARG A 153 -32.27 24.44 -19.33
N ALA A 154 -32.82 25.13 -20.33
CA ALA A 154 -32.11 25.45 -21.57
C ALA A 154 -30.96 26.45 -21.34
N GLU A 155 -31.17 27.46 -20.49
CA GLU A 155 -30.13 28.41 -20.08
C GLU A 155 -29.03 27.71 -19.29
N ALA A 156 -29.41 26.88 -18.30
CA ALA A 156 -28.46 26.11 -17.51
C ALA A 156 -27.60 25.21 -18.41
N LEU A 157 -28.23 24.47 -19.33
CA LEU A 157 -27.53 23.57 -20.25
C LEU A 157 -26.56 24.33 -21.15
N THR A 158 -26.92 25.53 -21.61
CA THR A 158 -26.05 26.38 -22.44
C THR A 158 -24.83 26.87 -21.65
N LEU A 159 -25.04 27.35 -20.42
CA LEU A 159 -23.96 27.84 -19.56
C LEU A 159 -23.02 26.72 -19.12
N ILE A 160 -23.57 25.57 -18.70
CA ILE A 160 -22.78 24.38 -18.36
C ILE A 160 -22.00 23.89 -19.58
N GLY A 161 -22.65 23.85 -20.75
CA GLY A 161 -22.00 23.47 -22.00
C GLY A 161 -20.85 24.40 -22.37
N ALA A 162 -20.96 25.71 -22.13
CA ALA A 162 -19.88 26.66 -22.36
C ALA A 162 -18.71 26.50 -21.37
N VAL A 163 -18.96 26.02 -20.15
CA VAL A 163 -17.92 25.74 -19.15
C VAL A 163 -17.21 24.43 -19.45
N ILE A 164 -17.96 23.37 -19.74
CA ILE A 164 -17.42 22.03 -19.97
C ILE A 164 -16.80 21.95 -21.37
N THR A 165 -17.45 22.51 -22.37
CA THR A 165 -17.00 22.49 -23.77
C THR A 165 -17.04 23.91 -24.36
N PRO A 166 -16.13 24.81 -23.94
CA PRO A 166 -16.08 26.18 -24.46
C PRO A 166 -15.95 26.17 -26.00
N PRO A 167 -16.63 27.08 -26.71
CA PRO A 167 -16.52 27.18 -28.16
C PRO A 167 -15.07 27.44 -28.53
N SER A 168 -14.49 26.56 -29.34
CA SER A 168 -13.06 26.58 -29.70
C SER A 168 -12.66 27.92 -30.30
N VAL A 169 -11.93 28.73 -29.55
CA VAL A 169 -11.04 29.75 -30.14
C VAL A 169 -9.98 28.97 -30.92
N PRO A 170 -9.66 29.34 -32.17
CA PRO A 170 -8.62 28.66 -32.93
C PRO A 170 -7.26 28.91 -32.27
N ALA A 171 -6.88 28.00 -31.38
CA ALA A 171 -5.59 27.95 -30.73
C ALA A 171 -4.59 27.19 -31.65
N PRO A 172 -3.30 27.56 -31.60
CA PRO A 172 -2.28 27.03 -32.49
C PRO A 172 -2.14 25.52 -32.29
N THR A 173 -1.81 24.83 -33.38
CA THR A 173 -1.51 23.39 -33.46
C THR A 173 -0.70 22.88 -32.27
N VAL A 174 -1.39 22.25 -31.32
CA VAL A 174 -0.80 21.39 -30.29
C VAL A 174 -0.50 20.04 -30.95
N PRO A 175 0.71 19.48 -30.78
CA PRO A 175 1.04 18.17 -31.34
C PRO A 175 0.13 17.12 -30.70
N ALA A 176 -0.42 16.24 -31.53
CA ALA A 176 -1.24 15.12 -31.08
C ALA A 176 -0.51 14.34 -29.97
N ILE A 177 -1.04 14.36 -28.75
CA ILE A 177 -0.56 13.52 -27.67
C ILE A 177 -0.79 12.08 -28.11
N ASP A 178 0.29 11.31 -28.16
CA ASP A 178 0.28 9.92 -28.55
C ASP A 178 -0.68 9.16 -27.62
N PRO A 179 -1.71 8.46 -28.13
CA PRO A 179 -2.69 7.72 -27.30
C PRO A 179 -2.04 6.64 -26.43
N THR A 180 -0.79 6.29 -26.71
CA THR A 180 0.03 5.43 -25.85
C THR A 180 0.53 6.14 -24.59
N ALA A 181 0.81 7.44 -24.65
CA ALA A 181 1.24 8.24 -23.50
C ALA A 181 0.08 8.45 -22.49
N ALA A 182 -1.13 8.70 -22.98
CA ALA A 182 -2.31 8.80 -22.11
C ALA A 182 -2.63 7.48 -21.39
N ARG A 183 -2.53 6.34 -22.09
CA ARG A 183 -2.70 5.01 -21.48
C ARG A 183 -1.60 4.65 -20.48
N LEU A 184 -0.38 5.15 -20.69
CA LEU A 184 0.73 4.96 -19.76
C LEU A 184 0.49 5.77 -18.48
N ALA A 185 0.07 7.03 -18.60
CA ALA A 185 -0.27 7.88 -17.47
C ALA A 185 -1.43 7.31 -16.62
N ASP A 186 -2.47 6.77 -17.26
CA ASP A 186 -3.58 6.10 -16.55
C ASP A 186 -3.11 4.81 -15.83
N ALA A 187 -2.22 4.04 -16.46
CA ALA A 187 -1.67 2.84 -15.86
C ALA A 187 -0.75 3.18 -14.67
N GLU A 188 0.04 4.24 -14.77
CA GLU A 188 0.88 4.76 -13.68
C GLU A 188 0.02 5.22 -12.50
N ALA A 189 -1.04 6.00 -12.76
CA ALA A 189 -1.98 6.42 -11.72
C ALA A 189 -2.66 5.22 -11.03
N ARG A 190 -3.02 4.19 -11.79
CA ARG A 190 -3.64 2.97 -11.23
C ARG A 190 -2.66 2.15 -10.40
N ILE A 191 -1.39 2.09 -10.79
CA ILE A 191 -0.34 1.45 -10.00
C ILE A 191 -0.13 2.22 -8.68
N GLU A 192 -0.11 3.54 -8.71
CA GLU A 192 0.02 4.35 -7.50
C GLU A 192 -1.16 4.14 -6.53
N GLU A 193 -2.39 4.06 -7.05
CA GLU A 193 -3.59 3.76 -6.25
C GLU A 193 -3.49 2.39 -5.59
N LEU A 194 -3.12 1.35 -6.33
CA LEU A 194 -2.95 -0.01 -5.81
C LEU A 194 -1.82 -0.10 -4.78
N LEU A 195 -0.71 0.60 -5.00
CA LEU A 195 0.38 0.67 -4.03
C LEU A 195 -0.06 1.37 -2.73
N ASN A 196 -0.92 2.39 -2.82
CA ASN A 196 -1.49 3.06 -1.67
C ASN A 196 -2.44 2.14 -0.89
N GLU A 197 -3.32 1.41 -1.57
CA GLU A 197 -4.20 0.42 -0.95
C GLU A 197 -3.39 -0.69 -0.25
N LEU A 198 -2.34 -1.20 -0.90
CA LEU A 198 -1.46 -2.22 -0.33
C LEU A 198 -0.71 -1.71 0.90
N TYR A 199 -0.24 -0.47 0.88
CA TYR A 199 0.40 0.16 2.03
C TYR A 199 -0.56 0.27 3.23
N ILE A 200 -1.79 0.75 3.00
CA ILE A 200 -2.82 0.87 4.06
C ILE A 200 -3.18 -0.50 4.60
N ALA A 201 -3.38 -1.50 3.73
CA ALA A 201 -3.69 -2.86 4.13
C ALA A 201 -2.56 -3.48 4.98
N THR A 202 -1.30 -3.30 4.57
CA THR A 202 -0.13 -3.78 5.30
C THR A 202 -0.05 -3.14 6.68
N ARG A 203 -0.23 -1.81 6.78
CA ARG A 203 -0.23 -1.10 8.07
C ARG A 203 -1.35 -1.57 9.00
N LYS A 204 -2.56 -1.81 8.47
CA LYS A 204 -3.67 -2.37 9.24
C LYS A 204 -3.36 -3.79 9.72
N GLY A 205 -2.73 -4.62 8.87
CA GLY A 205 -2.25 -5.95 9.24
C GLY A 205 -1.23 -5.91 10.38
N GLU A 206 -0.18 -5.10 10.27
CA GLU A 206 0.84 -4.92 11.31
C GLU A 206 0.26 -4.40 12.64
N ALA A 207 -0.76 -3.54 12.58
CA ALA A 207 -1.45 -3.05 13.78
C ALA A 207 -2.28 -4.15 14.43
N ALA A 208 -3.05 -4.90 13.64
CA ALA A 208 -3.86 -6.03 14.11
C ALA A 208 -2.99 -7.15 14.70
N GLU A 209 -1.85 -7.48 14.09
CA GLU A 209 -0.90 -8.46 14.62
C GLU A 209 -0.29 -8.05 15.96
N ARG A 210 0.02 -6.75 16.11
CA ARG A 210 0.49 -6.20 17.39
C ARG A 210 -0.59 -6.29 18.47
N GLU A 211 -1.83 -5.94 18.14
CA GLU A 211 -2.96 -6.06 19.05
C GLU A 211 -3.22 -7.53 19.43
N LEU A 212 -3.22 -8.45 18.46
CA LEU A 212 -3.31 -9.89 18.71
C LEU A 212 -2.18 -10.42 19.61
N SER A 213 -0.96 -9.92 19.42
CA SER A 213 0.18 -10.31 20.25
C SER A 213 0.03 -9.85 21.71
N LEU A 214 -0.56 -8.67 21.93
CA LEU A 214 -0.89 -8.18 23.27
C LEU A 214 -2.04 -8.99 23.89
N LEU A 215 -3.14 -9.17 23.14
CA LEU A 215 -4.29 -9.94 23.56
C LEU A 215 -3.98 -11.43 23.79
N ARG A 216 -2.92 -11.98 23.19
CA ARG A 216 -2.44 -13.35 23.49
C ARG A 216 -1.64 -13.44 24.78
N ARG A 217 -1.00 -12.34 25.22
CA ARG A 217 -0.27 -12.28 26.51
C ARG A 217 -1.22 -12.07 27.69
N ASP A 218 -2.29 -11.32 27.49
CA ASP A 218 -3.28 -11.04 28.53
C ASP A 218 -3.99 -12.26 29.14
N PRO A 219 -4.39 -13.32 28.40
CA PRO A 219 -4.99 -14.51 29.01
C PRO A 219 -3.98 -15.31 29.84
N ALA A 220 -2.69 -15.30 29.48
CA ALA A 220 -1.66 -15.92 30.31
C ALA A 220 -1.49 -15.17 31.64
N ASN A 221 -1.50 -13.84 31.59
CA ASN A 221 -1.47 -12.99 32.79
C ASN A 221 -2.75 -13.12 33.63
N ALA A 222 -3.92 -13.17 32.99
CA ALA A 222 -5.21 -13.35 33.65
C ALA A 222 -5.29 -14.70 34.37
N ARG A 223 -4.90 -15.79 33.70
CA ARG A 223 -4.81 -17.13 34.32
C ARG A 223 -3.82 -17.19 35.48
N ALA A 224 -2.67 -16.52 35.35
CA ALA A 224 -1.70 -16.44 36.44
C ALA A 224 -2.27 -15.69 37.66
N ASN A 225 -3.03 -14.61 37.43
CA ASN A 225 -3.71 -13.88 38.50
C ASN A 225 -4.85 -14.69 39.13
N GLU A 226 -5.69 -15.34 38.32
CA GLU A 226 -6.74 -16.27 38.75
C GLU A 226 -6.15 -17.36 39.67
N GLN A 227 -5.04 -17.98 39.26
CA GLN A 227 -4.39 -19.01 40.06
C GLN A 227 -3.84 -18.46 41.38
N ARG A 228 -3.21 -17.28 41.38
CA ARG A 228 -2.78 -16.60 42.61
C ARG A 228 -3.96 -16.33 43.55
N TYR A 229 -5.09 -15.85 43.03
CA TYR A 229 -6.27 -15.60 43.85
C TYR A 229 -6.89 -16.89 44.40
N ARG A 230 -6.89 -17.99 43.64
CA ARG A 230 -7.32 -19.31 44.14
C ARG A 230 -6.42 -19.84 45.24
N GLU A 231 -5.10 -19.67 45.11
CA GLU A 231 -4.15 -20.05 46.16
C GLU A 231 -4.35 -19.23 47.43
N SER A 232 -4.55 -17.90 47.30
CA SER A 232 -4.89 -17.04 48.42
C SER A 232 -6.22 -17.43 49.08
N LEU A 233 -7.24 -17.76 48.30
CA LEU A 233 -8.53 -18.22 48.81
C LEU A 233 -8.38 -19.53 49.59
N ALA A 234 -7.64 -20.51 49.06
CA ALA A 234 -7.42 -21.78 49.75
C ALA A 234 -6.66 -21.60 51.07
N LEU A 235 -5.71 -20.65 51.15
CA LEU A 235 -5.02 -20.31 52.39
C LEU A 235 -5.96 -19.64 53.40
N ALA A 236 -6.83 -18.73 52.94
CA ALA A 236 -7.79 -18.05 53.80
C ALA A 236 -8.90 -18.99 54.30
N GLU A 237 -9.36 -19.94 53.48
CA GLU A 237 -10.29 -21.00 53.90
C GLU A 237 -9.69 -21.91 54.98
N ARG A 238 -8.40 -22.27 54.87
CA ARG A 238 -7.70 -23.03 55.92
C ARG A 238 -7.62 -22.24 57.22
N ARG A 239 -7.22 -20.96 57.15
CA ARG A 239 -7.22 -20.08 58.34
C ARG A 239 -8.60 -19.98 58.98
N HIS A 240 -9.66 -19.87 58.18
CA HIS A 240 -11.02 -19.85 58.69
C HIS A 240 -11.39 -21.17 59.40
N ALA A 241 -11.02 -22.32 58.83
CA ALA A 241 -11.24 -23.63 59.46
C ALA A 241 -10.47 -23.74 60.80
N ASP A 242 -9.21 -23.32 60.84
CA ASP A 242 -8.39 -23.33 62.06
C ASP A 242 -9.00 -22.42 63.15
N LEU A 243 -9.43 -21.20 62.78
CA LEU A 243 -10.11 -20.29 63.71
C LEU A 243 -11.43 -20.87 64.22
N GLN A 244 -12.18 -21.57 63.36
CA GLN A 244 -13.42 -22.22 63.74
C GLN A 244 -13.18 -23.37 64.73
N GLU A 245 -12.10 -24.14 64.57
CA GLU A 245 -11.69 -25.17 65.52
C GLU A 245 -11.25 -24.56 66.86
N GLN A 246 -10.47 -23.48 66.83
CA GLN A 246 -10.09 -22.72 68.03
C GLN A 246 -11.31 -22.20 68.81
N LEU A 247 -12.31 -21.63 68.11
CA LEU A 247 -13.56 -21.17 68.71
C LEU A 247 -14.33 -22.32 69.38
N VAL A 248 -14.38 -23.49 68.76
CA VAL A 248 -15.01 -24.68 69.36
C VAL A 248 -14.28 -25.09 70.64
N SER A 249 -12.94 -25.11 70.63
CA SER A 249 -12.13 -25.45 71.80
C SER A 249 -12.33 -24.44 72.94
N ILE A 250 -12.34 -23.13 72.66
CA ILE A 250 -12.56 -22.07 73.66
C ILE A 250 -13.97 -22.19 74.26
N ARG A 251 -14.99 -22.43 73.43
CA ARG A 251 -16.38 -22.63 73.89
C ARG A 251 -16.53 -23.85 74.81
N GLN A 252 -15.81 -24.93 74.52
CA GLN A 252 -15.81 -26.13 75.38
C GLN A 252 -15.10 -25.86 76.72
N GLY A 253 -14.00 -25.09 76.72
CA GLY A 253 -13.26 -24.68 77.92
C GLY A 253 -14.06 -23.77 78.87
N LEU A 254 -14.95 -22.93 78.33
CA LEU A 254 -15.86 -22.07 79.11
C LEU A 254 -16.81 -22.85 80.04
N GLY A 255 -17.05 -24.14 79.78
CA GLY A 255 -17.90 -24.99 80.61
C GLY A 255 -17.28 -25.45 81.94
N GLY A 256 -15.99 -25.20 82.20
CA GLY A 256 -15.26 -25.88 83.28
C GLY A 256 -14.31 -25.07 84.19
N MET A 257 -14.11 -23.76 84.02
CA MET A 257 -13.01 -23.04 84.72
C MET A 257 -13.36 -21.67 85.34
N ALA A 258 -12.56 -21.27 86.33
CA ALA A 258 -12.72 -20.07 87.17
C ALA A 258 -12.34 -18.73 86.50
N ASP A 259 -11.61 -18.75 85.38
CA ASP A 259 -11.23 -17.56 84.59
C ASP A 259 -12.16 -17.33 83.39
N ALA A 260 -13.47 -17.24 83.67
CA ALA A 260 -14.48 -17.03 82.64
C ALA A 260 -14.29 -15.72 81.85
N ALA A 261 -13.74 -14.67 82.48
CA ALA A 261 -13.59 -13.36 81.84
C ALA A 261 -12.52 -13.36 80.72
N GLU A 262 -11.38 -14.03 80.93
CA GLU A 262 -10.31 -14.12 79.95
C GLU A 262 -10.73 -15.00 78.76
N LEU A 263 -11.43 -16.10 79.03
CA LEU A 263 -12.01 -16.97 78.00
C LEU A 263 -13.08 -16.24 77.16
N VAL A 264 -13.98 -15.45 77.78
CA VAL A 264 -14.97 -14.64 77.05
C VAL A 264 -14.29 -13.62 76.13
N LYS A 265 -13.21 -12.98 76.60
CA LYS A 265 -12.44 -12.06 75.75
C LYS A 265 -11.80 -12.77 74.57
N SER A 266 -11.13 -13.91 74.80
CA SER A 266 -10.52 -14.69 73.72
C SER A 266 -11.54 -15.19 72.70
N LEU A 267 -12.77 -15.51 73.14
CA LEU A 267 -13.87 -15.88 72.26
C LEU A 267 -14.28 -14.71 71.36
N ALA A 268 -14.44 -13.50 71.93
CA ALA A 268 -14.79 -12.31 71.16
C ALA A 268 -13.71 -11.95 70.13
N ASP A 269 -12.44 -11.97 70.53
CA ASP A 269 -11.30 -11.70 69.63
C ASP A 269 -11.25 -12.73 68.47
N ALA A 270 -11.54 -14.01 68.75
CA ALA A 270 -11.57 -15.06 67.73
C ALA A 270 -12.81 -14.96 66.82
N GLU A 271 -13.96 -14.51 67.32
CA GLU A 271 -15.15 -14.24 66.51
C GLU A 271 -14.92 -13.06 65.55
N GLU A 272 -14.26 -11.99 66.01
CA GLU A 272 -13.87 -10.85 65.18
C GLU A 272 -12.91 -11.27 64.05
N LEU A 273 -11.88 -12.05 64.38
CA LEU A 273 -10.94 -12.59 63.38
C LEU A 273 -11.64 -13.48 62.34
N ARG A 274 -12.66 -14.26 62.75
CA ARG A 274 -13.45 -15.09 61.84
C ARG A 274 -14.28 -14.23 60.88
N GLU A 275 -14.91 -13.16 61.36
CA GLU A 275 -15.68 -12.25 60.52
C GLU A 275 -14.78 -11.54 59.50
N LEU A 276 -13.59 -11.09 59.91
CA LEU A 276 -12.59 -10.53 58.99
C LEU A 276 -12.16 -11.54 57.92
N ALA A 277 -11.92 -12.80 58.29
CA ALA A 277 -11.57 -13.86 57.34
C ALA A 277 -12.72 -14.16 56.35
N LEU A 278 -13.98 -14.13 56.80
CA LEU A 278 -15.14 -14.29 55.91
C LEU A 278 -15.27 -13.13 54.92
N ALA A 279 -15.04 -11.90 55.38
CA ALA A 279 -15.02 -10.72 54.51
C ALA A 279 -13.89 -10.82 53.47
N GLU A 280 -12.68 -11.21 53.89
CA GLU A 280 -11.56 -11.43 52.96
C GLU A 280 -11.88 -12.51 51.92
N ASN A 281 -12.48 -13.63 52.33
CA ASN A 281 -12.93 -14.69 51.41
C ASN A 281 -13.95 -14.20 50.39
N SER A 282 -14.95 -13.41 50.83
CA SER A 282 -15.93 -12.84 49.90
C SER A 282 -15.29 -11.92 48.85
N LEU A 283 -14.32 -11.09 49.27
CA LEU A 283 -13.60 -10.20 48.37
C LEU A 283 -12.72 -10.97 47.37
N LEU A 284 -12.04 -12.03 47.83
CA LEU A 284 -11.23 -12.89 46.96
C LEU A 284 -12.11 -13.64 45.94
N LEU A 285 -13.28 -14.14 46.35
CA LEU A 285 -14.23 -14.78 45.44
C LEU A 285 -14.74 -13.81 44.36
N GLU A 286 -15.04 -12.56 44.72
CA GLU A 286 -15.41 -11.53 43.75
C GLU A 286 -14.27 -11.24 42.77
N ARG A 287 -13.02 -11.15 43.26
CA ARG A 287 -11.85 -10.95 42.40
C ARG A 287 -11.60 -12.12 41.45
N VAL A 288 -11.80 -13.37 41.90
CA VAL A 288 -11.72 -14.55 41.02
C VAL A 288 -12.79 -14.48 39.94
N ARG A 289 -14.05 -14.20 40.29
CA ARG A 289 -15.13 -14.08 39.31
C ARG A 289 -14.89 -12.98 38.28
N ALA A 290 -14.38 -11.83 38.72
CA ALA A 290 -14.04 -10.72 37.83
C ALA A 290 -12.87 -11.08 36.89
N ALA A 291 -11.85 -11.77 37.40
CA ALA A 291 -10.72 -12.25 36.59
C ALA A 291 -11.18 -13.27 35.54
N ASP A 292 -12.05 -14.22 35.92
CA ASP A 292 -12.62 -15.22 35.02
C ASP A 292 -13.46 -14.58 33.90
N ALA A 293 -14.29 -13.59 34.24
CA ALA A 293 -15.10 -12.85 33.28
C ALA A 293 -14.22 -12.08 32.27
N ASN A 294 -13.21 -11.35 32.76
CA ASN A 294 -12.26 -10.63 31.90
C ASN A 294 -11.46 -11.58 31.00
N ALA A 295 -11.05 -12.74 31.52
CA ALA A 295 -10.34 -13.74 30.73
C ALA A 295 -11.23 -14.30 29.60
N SER A 296 -12.53 -14.53 29.87
CA SER A 296 -13.50 -14.98 28.88
C SER A 296 -13.76 -13.92 27.81
N GLU A 297 -13.90 -12.64 28.20
CA GLU A 297 -14.12 -11.53 27.25
C GLU A 297 -12.91 -11.34 26.33
N ASN A 298 -11.70 -11.34 26.91
CA ASN A 298 -10.47 -11.23 26.14
C ASN A 298 -10.28 -12.42 25.18
N ALA A 299 -10.66 -13.64 25.58
CA ALA A 299 -10.63 -14.79 24.70
C ALA A 299 -11.60 -14.62 23.51
N ALA A 300 -12.84 -14.21 23.77
CA ALA A 300 -13.82 -13.96 22.72
C ALA A 300 -13.37 -12.88 21.72
N ARG A 301 -12.76 -11.79 22.23
CA ARG A 301 -12.20 -10.73 21.38
C ARG A 301 -11.01 -11.23 20.54
N ALA A 302 -10.16 -12.10 21.10
CA ALA A 302 -9.04 -12.67 20.37
C ALA A 302 -9.53 -13.60 19.23
N ASP A 303 -10.58 -14.39 19.46
CA ASP A 303 -11.19 -15.25 18.46
C ASP A 303 -11.83 -14.44 17.32
N ASP A 304 -12.52 -13.34 17.64
CA ASP A 304 -13.11 -12.44 16.62
C ASP A 304 -12.02 -11.81 15.73
N LEU A 305 -10.96 -11.26 16.33
CA LEU A 305 -9.84 -10.69 15.57
C LEU A 305 -9.11 -11.73 14.71
N ALA A 306 -8.96 -12.97 15.20
CA ALA A 306 -8.40 -14.06 14.42
C ALA A 306 -9.26 -14.36 13.18
N GLY A 307 -10.59 -14.39 13.34
CA GLY A 307 -11.52 -14.53 12.22
C GLY A 307 -11.43 -13.40 11.20
N GLN A 308 -11.25 -12.15 11.64
CA GLN A 308 -11.04 -11.01 10.74
C GLN A 308 -9.73 -11.12 9.95
N VAL A 309 -8.64 -11.55 10.60
CA VAL A 309 -7.35 -11.77 9.92
C VAL A 309 -7.48 -12.88 8.87
N ASP A 310 -8.11 -14.00 9.20
CA ASP A 310 -8.32 -15.10 8.25
C ASP A 310 -9.17 -14.66 7.04
N ALA A 311 -10.21 -13.83 7.28
CA ALA A 311 -11.03 -13.27 6.21
C ALA A 311 -10.23 -12.32 5.28
N LEU A 312 -9.37 -11.47 5.85
CA LEU A 312 -8.49 -10.59 5.06
C LEU A 312 -7.45 -11.38 4.26
N LEU A 313 -6.85 -12.41 4.85
CA LEU A 313 -5.93 -13.31 4.15
C LEU A 313 -6.63 -14.06 3.01
N GLY A 314 -7.88 -14.51 3.22
CA GLY A 314 -8.71 -15.09 2.16
C GLY A 314 -8.93 -14.13 1.00
N ARG A 315 -9.26 -12.87 1.30
CA ARG A 315 -9.46 -11.83 0.27
C ARG A 315 -8.17 -11.48 -0.49
N LEU A 316 -7.01 -11.49 0.18
CA LEU A 316 -5.71 -11.33 -0.49
C LEU A 316 -5.43 -12.48 -1.45
N ALA A 317 -5.71 -13.73 -1.04
CA ALA A 317 -5.55 -14.89 -1.91
C ALA A 317 -6.50 -14.85 -3.13
N GLU A 318 -7.73 -14.35 -2.95
CA GLU A 318 -8.66 -14.11 -4.06
C GLU A 318 -8.14 -13.05 -5.04
N LEU A 319 -7.57 -11.94 -4.54
CA LEU A 319 -6.97 -10.91 -5.38
C LEU A 319 -5.75 -11.44 -6.16
N ASP A 320 -4.88 -12.21 -5.52
CA ASP A 320 -3.76 -12.90 -6.20
C ASP A 320 -4.25 -13.86 -7.29
N ALA A 321 -5.35 -14.59 -7.03
CA ALA A 321 -5.97 -15.46 -8.03
C ALA A 321 -6.52 -14.67 -9.22
N LEU A 322 -7.20 -13.55 -8.96
CA LEU A 322 -7.71 -12.66 -9.99
C LEU A 322 -6.58 -12.02 -10.82
N GLU A 323 -5.49 -11.62 -10.18
CA GLU A 323 -4.33 -11.04 -10.86
C GLU A 323 -3.61 -12.08 -11.72
N THR A 324 -3.41 -13.29 -11.20
CA THR A 324 -2.84 -14.39 -12.00
C THR A 324 -3.73 -14.77 -13.18
N GLU A 325 -5.05 -14.75 -13.01
CA GLU A 325 -6.00 -14.96 -14.11
C GLU A 325 -5.96 -13.80 -15.13
N ARG A 326 -5.88 -12.55 -14.68
CA ARG A 326 -5.69 -11.38 -15.55
C ARG A 326 -4.41 -11.48 -16.37
N LEU A 327 -3.30 -11.88 -15.75
CA LEU A 327 -2.02 -12.08 -16.44
C LEU A 327 -2.11 -13.21 -17.48
N ARG A 328 -2.81 -14.31 -17.17
CA ARG A 328 -3.09 -15.39 -18.14
C ARG A 328 -3.97 -14.90 -19.31
N ALA A 329 -5.00 -14.12 -19.02
CA ALA A 329 -5.89 -13.57 -20.05
C ALA A 329 -5.16 -12.54 -20.94
N ALA A 330 -4.32 -11.68 -20.35
CA ALA A 330 -3.49 -10.73 -21.08
C ALA A 330 -2.44 -11.40 -21.96
N THR A 331 -1.86 -12.53 -21.51
CA THR A 331 -0.99 -13.35 -22.36
C THR A 331 -1.75 -14.08 -23.47
N ALA A 332 -3.01 -14.47 -23.24
CA ALA A 332 -3.86 -15.10 -24.25
C ALA A 332 -4.42 -14.12 -25.31
N GLN A 333 -4.67 -12.86 -24.96
CA GLN A 333 -5.29 -11.85 -25.83
C GLN A 333 -4.31 -10.99 -26.63
N ARG A 334 -2.99 -11.12 -26.42
CA ARG A 334 -2.01 -10.46 -27.29
C ARG A 334 -2.08 -11.09 -28.69
N PRO A 335 -2.30 -10.31 -29.77
CA PRO A 335 -2.19 -10.83 -31.12
C PRO A 335 -0.80 -11.42 -31.30
N ARG A 336 -0.73 -12.69 -31.73
CA ARG A 336 0.51 -13.42 -32.00
C ARG A 336 1.29 -12.72 -33.13
N ARG A 337 2.00 -11.64 -32.80
CA ARG A 337 3.23 -11.28 -33.52
C ARG A 337 4.24 -12.34 -33.07
N GLY A 338 4.77 -13.11 -34.02
CA GLY A 338 5.70 -14.21 -33.74
C GLY A 338 6.72 -13.83 -32.69
N GLY A 339 6.67 -14.49 -31.54
CA GLY A 339 7.56 -14.20 -30.42
C GLY A 339 9.01 -14.50 -30.76
N VAL A 340 9.92 -14.28 -29.80
CA VAL A 340 11.35 -14.61 -29.91
C VAL A 340 11.57 -16.05 -30.44
N VAL A 341 10.67 -16.98 -30.12
CA VAL A 341 10.66 -18.37 -30.62
C VAL A 341 10.53 -18.47 -32.15
N GLU A 342 9.74 -17.61 -32.79
CA GLU A 342 9.57 -17.58 -34.25
C GLU A 342 10.62 -16.69 -34.93
N PHE A 343 11.07 -15.64 -34.24
CA PHE A 343 12.09 -14.71 -34.75
C PHE A 343 13.49 -15.35 -34.84
N LEU A 344 13.94 -16.07 -33.80
CA LEU A 344 15.31 -16.58 -33.74
C LEU A 344 15.67 -17.55 -34.88
N PRO A 345 14.83 -18.54 -35.25
CA PRO A 345 15.11 -19.42 -36.38
C PRO A 345 15.07 -18.71 -37.74
N GLN A 346 14.35 -17.58 -37.85
CA GLN A 346 14.30 -16.77 -39.07
C GLN A 346 15.49 -15.79 -39.17
N ALA A 347 15.94 -15.26 -38.03
CA ALA A 347 17.03 -14.30 -37.94
C ALA A 347 18.41 -14.95 -38.09
N PHE A 348 18.55 -16.23 -37.73
CA PHE A 348 19.83 -16.95 -37.73
C PHE A 348 19.74 -18.22 -38.57
N GLY A 349 20.45 -18.23 -39.70
CA GLY A 349 20.37 -19.33 -40.66
C GLY A 349 21.15 -20.58 -40.24
N ARG A 350 22.13 -20.45 -39.34
CA ARG A 350 23.03 -21.54 -38.93
C ARG A 350 22.86 -21.94 -37.48
N LEU A 351 22.29 -21.08 -36.64
CA LEU A 351 22.17 -21.35 -35.21
C LEU A 351 21.02 -22.29 -34.89
N VAL A 352 21.32 -23.31 -34.08
CA VAL A 352 20.34 -24.22 -33.50
C VAL A 352 20.38 -24.03 -31.99
N PHE A 353 19.33 -23.42 -31.44
CA PHE A 353 19.22 -23.17 -30.02
C PHE A 353 18.87 -24.48 -29.29
N VAL A 354 19.71 -24.87 -28.34
CA VAL A 354 19.53 -26.10 -27.53
C VAL A 354 19.29 -25.76 -26.08
N LEU A 355 18.65 -26.67 -25.34
CA LEU A 355 18.12 -26.43 -23.98
C LEU A 355 17.14 -25.23 -23.98
N ASP A 356 16.87 -24.65 -22.82
CA ASP A 356 15.93 -23.54 -22.61
C ASP A 356 16.49 -22.17 -23.09
N SER A 357 17.38 -22.16 -24.08
CA SER A 357 18.11 -20.94 -24.51
C SER A 357 17.21 -19.85 -25.06
N VAL A 358 16.14 -20.25 -25.74
CA VAL A 358 15.16 -19.30 -26.31
C VAL A 358 14.45 -18.57 -25.17
N ASP A 359 14.07 -19.29 -24.12
CA ASP A 359 13.43 -18.72 -22.93
C ASP A 359 14.40 -17.84 -22.16
N VAL A 360 15.67 -18.23 -22.06
CA VAL A 360 16.71 -17.37 -21.44
C VAL A 360 16.88 -16.07 -22.21
N ILE A 361 16.95 -16.11 -23.55
CA ILE A 361 17.09 -14.90 -24.39
C ILE A 361 15.87 -14.00 -24.25
N ALA A 362 14.66 -14.57 -24.21
CA ALA A 362 13.41 -13.82 -24.09
C ALA A 362 13.29 -13.04 -22.77
N ASN A 363 13.98 -13.50 -21.71
CA ASN A 363 13.94 -12.91 -20.37
C ASN A 363 15.16 -12.02 -20.04
N LEU A 364 16.03 -11.71 -21.01
CA LEU A 364 17.13 -10.75 -20.78
C LEU A 364 16.60 -9.32 -20.78
N GLU A 365 16.93 -8.55 -19.74
CA GLU A 365 16.64 -7.12 -19.67
C GLU A 365 17.49 -6.32 -20.68
N SER A 366 18.69 -6.79 -21.00
CA SER A 366 19.58 -6.20 -22.00
C SER A 366 20.09 -7.23 -23.02
N PRO A 367 19.31 -7.57 -24.06
CA PRO A 367 19.68 -8.63 -25.00
C PRO A 367 20.75 -8.20 -26.02
N ALA A 368 21.09 -6.91 -26.12
CA ALA A 368 21.93 -6.38 -27.21
C ALA A 368 23.31 -7.03 -27.30
N ALA A 369 23.97 -7.29 -26.17
CA ALA A 369 25.30 -7.93 -26.14
C ALA A 369 25.21 -9.40 -26.58
N THR A 370 24.19 -10.12 -26.11
CA THR A 370 23.90 -11.50 -26.49
C THR A 370 23.59 -11.60 -27.98
N MET A 371 22.73 -10.73 -28.51
CA MET A 371 22.35 -10.72 -29.93
C MET A 371 23.54 -10.44 -30.85
N ARG A 372 24.43 -9.50 -30.50
CA ARG A 372 25.67 -9.26 -31.26
C ARG A 372 26.57 -10.50 -31.29
N ALA A 373 26.76 -11.15 -30.14
CA ALA A 373 27.55 -12.37 -30.07
C ALA A 373 26.93 -13.51 -30.90
N LEU A 374 25.60 -13.64 -30.90
CA LEU A 374 24.90 -14.61 -31.76
C LEU A 374 25.08 -14.30 -33.25
N MET A 375 24.98 -13.03 -33.66
CA MET A 375 25.24 -12.62 -35.05
C MET A 375 26.67 -12.94 -35.49
N ASP A 376 27.65 -12.72 -34.60
CA ASP A 376 29.04 -13.05 -34.91
C ASP A 376 29.24 -14.57 -35.09
N ILE A 377 28.63 -15.37 -34.23
CA ILE A 377 28.66 -16.84 -34.32
C ILE A 377 27.97 -17.31 -35.61
N ASP A 378 26.80 -16.77 -35.95
CA ASP A 378 26.05 -17.12 -37.17
C ASP A 378 26.85 -16.76 -38.43
N SER A 379 27.58 -15.64 -38.41
CA SER A 379 28.51 -15.25 -39.49
C SER A 379 29.71 -16.19 -39.66
N GLY A 380 29.93 -17.13 -38.73
CA GLY A 380 31.05 -18.08 -38.74
C GLY A 380 32.33 -17.56 -38.10
N ARG A 381 32.27 -16.42 -37.40
CA ARG A 381 33.40 -15.96 -36.60
C ARG A 381 33.49 -16.79 -35.32
N LEU A 382 34.69 -17.27 -35.02
CA LEU A 382 34.97 -17.88 -33.72
C LEU A 382 35.11 -16.77 -32.68
N VAL A 383 34.10 -16.65 -31.82
CA VAL A 383 34.05 -15.69 -30.71
C VAL A 383 34.17 -16.43 -29.37
N GLY A 384 34.92 -15.88 -28.43
CA GLY A 384 35.08 -16.48 -27.09
C GLY A 384 36.30 -17.39 -26.97
N LYS A 385 36.33 -18.18 -25.90
CA LYS A 385 37.44 -19.09 -25.57
C LYS A 385 37.01 -20.55 -25.69
N ASP A 386 37.95 -21.44 -25.94
CA ASP A 386 37.70 -22.89 -25.86
C ASP A 386 37.17 -23.25 -24.46
N LEU A 387 36.14 -24.07 -24.42
CA LEU A 387 35.57 -24.55 -23.17
C LEU A 387 36.44 -25.71 -22.65
N GLU A 388 37.12 -25.47 -21.53
CA GLU A 388 38.00 -26.46 -20.91
C GLU A 388 37.27 -27.79 -20.66
N GLY A 389 37.85 -28.88 -21.16
CA GLY A 389 37.30 -30.23 -21.03
C GLY A 389 36.17 -30.59 -22.02
N MET A 390 35.85 -29.73 -23.00
CA MET A 390 34.89 -30.02 -24.06
C MET A 390 35.43 -29.63 -25.44
N ARG A 391 35.93 -30.61 -26.19
CA ARG A 391 36.54 -30.37 -27.51
C ARG A 391 35.52 -29.82 -28.50
N GLY A 392 35.87 -28.70 -29.15
CA GLY A 392 35.05 -28.04 -30.16
C GLY A 392 33.92 -27.16 -29.61
N TRP A 393 33.81 -27.05 -28.29
CA TRP A 393 32.91 -26.11 -27.65
C TRP A 393 33.64 -24.81 -27.30
N TYR A 394 32.96 -23.70 -27.53
CA TYR A 394 33.44 -22.35 -27.25
C TYR A 394 32.50 -21.67 -26.26
N ALA A 395 33.06 -20.77 -25.46
CA ALA A 395 32.33 -20.01 -24.46
C ALA A 395 32.60 -18.51 -24.62
N VAL A 396 31.52 -17.75 -24.84
CA VAL A 396 31.50 -16.29 -24.68
C VAL A 396 31.04 -15.99 -23.27
N THR A 397 31.84 -15.25 -22.52
CA THR A 397 31.57 -14.95 -21.09
C THR A 397 31.42 -13.46 -20.86
N LYS A 398 30.83 -13.09 -19.71
CA LYS A 398 30.67 -11.70 -19.27
C LYS A 398 29.74 -10.88 -20.19
N LEU A 399 28.68 -11.53 -20.67
CA LEU A 399 27.66 -10.84 -21.45
C LEU A 399 26.74 -10.05 -20.51
N ALA A 400 26.43 -8.84 -20.93
CA ALA A 400 25.48 -7.96 -20.24
C ALA A 400 24.10 -8.62 -20.23
N THR A 401 23.54 -8.85 -19.04
CA THR A 401 22.19 -9.42 -18.88
C THR A 401 21.15 -8.33 -18.61
N GLY A 402 21.57 -7.17 -18.08
CA GLY A 402 20.70 -6.08 -17.62
C GLY A 402 20.17 -6.27 -16.20
N ILE A 403 20.08 -7.51 -15.73
CA ILE A 403 19.53 -7.88 -14.43
C ILE A 403 20.44 -7.41 -13.29
N ALA A 404 19.89 -6.62 -12.37
CA ALA A 404 20.59 -6.12 -11.19
C ALA A 404 21.23 -7.27 -10.39
N GLY A 405 22.54 -7.15 -10.12
CA GLY A 405 23.33 -8.18 -9.43
C GLY A 405 23.80 -9.36 -10.31
N SER A 406 23.38 -9.42 -11.58
CA SER A 406 23.79 -10.44 -12.57
C SER A 406 24.37 -9.85 -13.86
N GLU A 407 24.73 -8.56 -13.84
CA GLU A 407 25.05 -7.75 -15.01
C GLU A 407 26.17 -8.34 -15.89
N GLY A 408 27.10 -9.11 -15.34
CA GLY A 408 28.19 -9.78 -16.08
C GLY A 408 28.13 -11.30 -16.08
N LEU A 409 26.98 -11.89 -15.77
CA LEU A 409 26.85 -13.34 -15.57
C LEU A 409 26.32 -14.10 -16.80
N GLY A 410 25.99 -13.39 -17.88
CA GLY A 410 25.57 -13.99 -19.14
C GLY A 410 26.70 -14.75 -19.83
N ARG A 411 26.36 -15.93 -20.36
CA ARG A 411 27.26 -16.82 -21.10
C ARG A 411 26.57 -17.40 -22.32
N ILE A 412 27.31 -17.51 -23.41
CA ILE A 412 26.91 -18.29 -24.59
C ILE A 412 27.89 -19.44 -24.74
N TYR A 413 27.38 -20.66 -24.83
CA TYR A 413 28.13 -21.85 -25.18
C TYR A 413 27.74 -22.26 -26.59
N TYR A 414 28.71 -22.54 -27.46
CA TYR A 414 28.38 -23.00 -28.80
C TYR A 414 29.38 -24.01 -29.36
N LYS A 415 28.91 -24.85 -30.27
CA LYS A 415 29.68 -25.90 -30.94
C LYS A 415 29.37 -25.87 -32.43
N PRO A 416 30.34 -25.50 -33.29
CA PRO A 416 30.20 -25.66 -34.73
C PRO A 416 30.03 -27.15 -35.08
N ASP A 417 28.96 -27.47 -35.82
CA ASP A 417 28.63 -28.82 -36.30
C ASP A 417 28.33 -28.76 -37.80
N GLY A 418 29.40 -28.74 -38.60
CA GLY A 418 29.33 -28.55 -40.05
C GLY A 418 28.75 -27.18 -40.42
N HIS A 419 27.62 -27.19 -41.12
CA HIS A 419 26.93 -25.95 -41.53
C HIS A 419 26.06 -25.34 -40.42
N ARG A 420 25.77 -26.11 -39.36
CA ARG A 420 24.97 -25.67 -38.22
C ARG A 420 25.87 -25.35 -37.03
N VAL A 421 25.37 -24.56 -36.10
CA VAL A 421 26.05 -24.24 -34.85
C VAL A 421 25.07 -24.47 -33.72
N LEU A 422 25.36 -25.43 -32.84
CA LEU A 422 24.59 -25.62 -31.63
C LEU A 422 24.90 -24.47 -30.67
N VAL A 423 23.89 -23.79 -30.17
CA VAL A 423 24.05 -22.63 -29.30
C VAL A 423 23.20 -22.78 -28.04
N ASN A 424 23.82 -22.50 -26.90
CA ASN A 424 23.14 -22.38 -25.63
C ASN A 424 23.41 -21.03 -24.96
N VAL A 425 22.37 -20.36 -24.49
CA VAL A 425 22.47 -19.12 -23.70
C VAL A 425 22.13 -19.44 -22.25
N HIS A 426 22.95 -18.95 -21.32
CA HIS A 426 22.85 -19.26 -19.90
C HIS A 426 23.23 -18.07 -19.03
N ILE A 427 22.52 -17.86 -17.92
CA ILE A 427 22.83 -16.87 -16.89
C ILE A 427 23.44 -17.62 -15.70
N LYS A 428 24.71 -17.38 -15.42
CA LYS A 428 25.39 -18.05 -14.30
C LYS A 428 24.85 -17.51 -12.96
N GLN A 429 24.25 -18.36 -12.12
CA GLN A 429 23.92 -17.98 -10.74
C GLN A 429 25.07 -18.36 -9.80
N ASP A 430 25.56 -19.61 -9.88
CA ASP A 430 26.68 -20.11 -9.08
C ASP A 430 27.61 -21.08 -9.87
N GLU A 431 28.76 -21.44 -9.29
CA GLU A 431 29.71 -22.37 -9.94
C GLU A 431 29.21 -23.82 -10.05
N LYS A 432 28.39 -24.27 -9.10
CA LYS A 432 27.88 -25.64 -9.04
C LYS A 432 26.82 -25.86 -10.12
N GLN A 433 25.92 -24.91 -10.30
CA GLN A 433 24.94 -24.85 -11.36
C GLN A 433 25.62 -24.73 -12.72
N GLN A 434 26.66 -23.88 -12.85
CA GLN A 434 27.44 -23.81 -14.07
C GLN A 434 28.06 -25.17 -14.45
N ARG A 435 28.63 -25.91 -13.49
CA ARG A 435 29.18 -27.26 -13.76
C ARG A 435 28.10 -28.25 -14.18
N ARG A 436 26.94 -28.25 -13.51
CA ARG A 436 25.79 -29.09 -13.89
C ARG A 436 25.28 -28.76 -15.29
N HIS A 437 25.28 -27.47 -15.64
CA HIS A 437 24.85 -26.99 -16.94
C HIS A 437 25.80 -27.42 -18.05
N ILE A 438 27.11 -27.29 -17.81
CA ILE A 438 28.15 -27.80 -18.72
C ILE A 438 28.02 -29.32 -18.91
N GLU A 439 27.70 -30.07 -17.85
CA GLU A 439 27.47 -31.52 -17.97
C GLU A 439 26.28 -31.85 -18.88
N ARG A 440 25.19 -31.05 -18.83
CA ARG A 440 24.05 -31.19 -19.74
C ARG A 440 24.43 -30.88 -21.19
N LEU A 441 25.33 -29.94 -21.43
CA LEU A 441 25.80 -29.65 -22.79
C LEU A 441 26.60 -30.82 -23.39
N ARG A 442 27.18 -31.71 -22.58
CA ARG A 442 27.92 -32.89 -23.09
C ARG A 442 27.04 -33.92 -23.77
N SER A 443 25.72 -33.90 -23.54
CA SER A 443 24.80 -34.79 -24.25
C SER A 443 24.47 -34.32 -25.68
N TYR A 444 25.02 -33.18 -26.11
CA TYR A 444 24.87 -32.58 -27.45
C TYR A 444 26.24 -32.46 -28.17
#